data_AF-A0A7Y0WN22-F1
#
_entry.id   AF-A0A7Y0WN22-F1
#
_cell.length_a   1.000
_cell.length_b   1.000
_cell.length_c   1.000
_cell.angle_alpha   90.00
_cell.angle_beta   90.00
_cell.angle_gamma   90.00
#
_symmetry.space_group_name_H-M   'P 1'
#
loop_
_entity.id
_entity.type
_entity.pdbx_description
1 polymer ?
#
loop_
_entity_poly.entity_id
_entity_poly.type
_entity_poly.pdbx_seq_one_letter_code
_entity_poly.pdbx_strand_id
1 'polypeptide(L)'
;MPTENKIAEPVPSLATGHGLDAATWADFVSRLRHDCVGPGVHDHCTSAAIFIVQARRIVYGIDTDYSDNRVLIDHCNEGEWFSPKDYWDEQDEDERASLNKAMQVWSGCQFMKADESDQWYVLGELEGHAVTGWCENWEYINAHFTKDAAEAFIRRKKHDYGKGMRVYVESQYYAWEFNAIKEAILDGTLTYTPKEAA
;
A
#
# COMPACT_ATOMS: atom_id res chain seq x y z
N MET A 1 38.21 -10.16 -22.42
CA MET A 1 36.96 -10.89 -22.15
C MET A 1 36.42 -10.37 -20.82
N PRO A 2 35.34 -9.57 -20.79
CA PRO A 2 34.73 -9.20 -19.52
C PRO A 2 34.03 -10.44 -18.95
N THR A 3 34.40 -10.81 -17.72
CA THR A 3 33.78 -11.88 -16.95
C THR A 3 32.31 -11.51 -16.74
N GLU A 4 31.38 -12.35 -17.20
CA GLU A 4 29.95 -12.19 -16.92
C GLU A 4 29.75 -12.13 -15.40
N ASN A 5 29.24 -11.00 -14.91
CA ASN A 5 28.73 -10.89 -13.55
C ASN A 5 27.51 -11.80 -13.45
N LYS A 6 27.72 -13.07 -13.09
CA LYS A 6 26.64 -13.92 -12.59
C LYS A 6 26.08 -13.23 -11.36
N ILE A 7 24.84 -12.76 -11.46
CA ILE A 7 24.06 -12.29 -10.31
C ILE A 7 24.04 -13.47 -9.34
N ALA A 8 24.68 -13.31 -8.18
CA ALA A 8 24.71 -14.33 -7.16
C ALA A 8 23.26 -14.71 -6.81
N GLU A 9 22.97 -16.01 -6.77
CA GLU A 9 21.66 -16.47 -6.33
C GLU A 9 21.37 -15.92 -4.92
N PRO A 10 20.15 -15.43 -4.66
CA PRO A 10 19.82 -14.85 -3.37
C PRO A 10 20.03 -15.91 -2.27
N VAL A 11 20.73 -15.51 -1.20
CA VAL A 11 21.00 -16.39 -0.06
C VAL A 11 19.67 -16.92 0.49
N PRO A 12 19.54 -18.24 0.74
CA PRO A 12 18.34 -18.82 1.34
C PRO A 12 17.96 -18.12 2.64
N SER A 13 16.68 -17.76 2.78
CA SER A 13 16.18 -17.02 3.94
C SER A 13 14.72 -17.33 4.22
N LEU A 14 14.34 -17.32 5.50
CA LEU A 14 12.93 -17.38 5.92
C LEU A 14 12.13 -16.19 5.38
N ALA A 15 12.76 -15.02 5.16
CA ALA A 15 12.11 -13.85 4.59
C ALA A 15 11.56 -14.09 3.17
N THR A 16 12.17 -15.01 2.43
CA THR A 16 11.80 -15.36 1.06
C THR A 16 11.07 -16.70 0.96
N GLY A 17 10.74 -17.34 2.10
CA GLY A 17 9.94 -18.56 2.15
C GLY A 17 10.73 -19.87 2.09
N HIS A 18 12.04 -19.84 2.32
CA HIS A 18 12.84 -21.07 2.45
C HIS A 18 12.51 -21.83 3.74
N GLY A 19 12.87 -23.12 3.77
CA GLY A 19 12.68 -23.96 4.94
C GLY A 19 13.48 -23.50 6.16
N LEU A 20 13.00 -23.88 7.35
CA LEU A 20 13.72 -23.65 8.60
C LEU A 20 14.87 -24.65 8.74
N ASP A 21 16.09 -24.15 8.73
CA ASP A 21 17.32 -24.87 9.02
C ASP A 21 18.28 -23.98 9.85
N ALA A 22 19.47 -24.48 10.16
CA ALA A 22 20.43 -23.73 10.98
C ALA A 22 20.90 -22.42 10.31
N ALA A 23 21.03 -22.41 8.98
CA ALA A 23 21.49 -21.23 8.24
C ALA A 23 20.37 -20.18 8.12
N THR A 24 19.15 -20.60 7.78
CA THR A 24 18.00 -19.69 7.66
C THR A 24 17.54 -19.18 9.03
N TRP A 25 17.73 -19.96 10.10
CA TRP A 25 17.56 -19.49 11.48
C TRP A 25 18.59 -18.42 11.86
N ALA A 26 19.88 -18.66 11.59
CA ALA A 26 20.93 -17.70 11.89
C ALA A 26 20.75 -16.37 11.13
N ASP A 27 20.37 -16.44 9.85
CA ASP A 27 19.97 -15.27 9.06
C ASP A 27 18.80 -14.51 9.71
N PHE A 28 17.75 -15.24 10.10
CA PHE A 28 16.58 -14.65 10.77
C PHE A 28 16.95 -13.94 12.08
N VAL A 29 17.71 -14.58 12.96
CA VAL A 29 18.15 -13.99 14.24
C VAL A 29 19.02 -12.76 13.99
N SER A 30 19.87 -12.77 12.97
CA SER A 30 20.70 -11.62 12.59
C SER A 30 19.84 -10.41 12.20
N ARG A 31 18.84 -10.60 11.32
CA ARG A 31 17.91 -9.55 10.90
C ARG A 31 17.03 -9.06 12.05
N LEU A 32 16.54 -9.97 12.89
CA LEU A 32 15.77 -9.62 14.08
C LEU A 32 16.59 -8.77 15.06
N ARG A 33 17.86 -9.14 15.27
CA ARG A 33 18.78 -8.37 16.11
C ARG A 33 19.01 -6.97 15.55
N HIS A 34 19.23 -6.84 14.24
CA HIS A 34 19.37 -5.54 13.57
C HIS A 34 18.16 -4.64 13.83
N ASP A 35 16.96 -5.17 13.65
CA ASP A 35 15.71 -4.40 13.72
C ASP A 35 15.28 -4.09 15.16
N CYS A 36 15.54 -4.97 16.14
CA CYS A 36 14.98 -4.80 17.48
C CYS A 36 15.97 -4.29 18.54
N VAL A 37 17.27 -4.51 18.36
CA VAL A 37 18.31 -4.07 19.31
C VAL A 37 19.54 -3.47 18.62
N GLY A 38 19.53 -3.40 17.29
CA GLY A 38 20.62 -2.90 16.46
C GLY A 38 20.32 -1.53 15.85
N PRO A 39 21.05 -1.17 14.77
CA PRO A 39 20.91 0.12 14.10
C PRO A 39 19.50 0.40 13.56
N GLY A 40 18.77 -0.63 13.15
CA GLY A 40 17.42 -0.51 12.58
C GLY A 40 16.41 0.15 13.52
N VAL A 41 16.61 0.04 14.85
CA VAL A 41 15.76 0.68 15.86
C VAL A 41 15.66 2.20 15.66
N HIS A 42 16.72 2.84 15.16
CA HIS A 42 16.72 4.27 14.92
C HIS A 42 15.73 4.67 13.83
N ASP A 43 15.49 3.80 12.84
CA ASP A 43 14.59 4.08 11.71
C ASP A 43 13.12 4.07 12.12
N HIS A 44 12.74 3.33 13.16
CA HIS A 44 11.35 3.16 13.59
C HIS A 44 11.06 3.53 15.05
N CYS A 45 12.05 4.05 15.77
CA CYS A 45 11.91 4.62 17.12
C CYS A 45 11.35 3.66 18.20
N THR A 46 11.37 2.34 17.99
CA THR A 46 10.89 1.35 18.96
C THR A 46 11.69 0.06 18.88
N SER A 47 12.17 -0.48 20.01
CA SER A 47 12.77 -1.82 20.08
C SER A 47 11.71 -2.94 20.09
N ALA A 48 10.46 -2.59 20.41
CA ALA A 48 9.32 -3.49 20.38
C ALA A 48 8.67 -3.56 18.99
N ALA A 49 9.44 -3.43 17.91
CA ALA A 49 8.90 -3.34 16.55
C ALA A 49 8.20 -4.64 16.10
N ILE A 50 7.10 -4.46 15.36
CA ILE A 50 6.58 -5.42 14.39
C ILE A 50 6.32 -4.71 13.06
N PHE A 51 6.62 -5.40 11.97
CA PHE A 51 6.54 -4.84 10.63
C PHE A 51 5.26 -5.31 9.96
N ILE A 52 4.28 -4.42 9.91
CA ILE A 52 2.96 -4.67 9.32
C ILE A 52 3.01 -4.31 7.85
N VAL A 53 2.63 -5.24 6.98
CA VAL A 53 2.35 -4.93 5.58
C VAL A 53 0.92 -4.42 5.48
N GLN A 54 0.77 -3.22 4.91
CA GLN A 54 -0.54 -2.63 4.62
C GLN A 54 -0.74 -2.47 3.11
N ALA A 55 -1.98 -2.60 2.66
CA ALA A 55 -2.39 -2.28 1.29
C ALA A 55 -3.25 -1.02 1.27
N ARG A 56 -3.03 -0.17 0.26
CA ARG A 56 -3.84 1.02 0.04
C ARG A 56 -5.21 0.61 -0.50
N ARG A 57 -6.29 1.11 0.11
CA ARG A 57 -7.66 0.98 -0.36
C ARG A 57 -8.31 2.34 -0.51
N ILE A 58 -9.14 2.44 -1.54
CA ILE A 58 -10.00 3.58 -1.77
C ILE A 58 -11.43 3.11 -1.57
N VAL A 59 -12.16 3.81 -0.70
CA VAL A 59 -13.58 3.55 -0.46
C VAL A 59 -14.37 4.65 -1.15
N TYR A 60 -15.30 4.23 -2.01
CA TYR A 60 -16.17 5.10 -2.80
C TYR A 60 -17.60 5.12 -2.26
N GLY A 61 -18.42 6.04 -2.78
CA GLY A 61 -19.84 6.11 -2.42
C GLY A 61 -20.11 6.77 -1.08
N ILE A 62 -19.15 7.54 -0.57
CA ILE A 62 -19.38 8.42 0.57
C ILE A 62 -20.22 9.59 0.06
N ASP A 63 -21.23 9.97 0.80
CA ASP A 63 -22.00 11.17 0.47
C ASP A 63 -21.07 12.40 0.49
N THR A 64 -21.19 13.27 -0.51
CA THR A 64 -20.30 14.43 -0.69
C THR A 64 -20.37 15.44 0.45
N ASP A 65 -21.43 15.42 1.26
CA ASP A 65 -21.52 16.23 2.48
C ASP A 65 -20.64 15.70 3.63
N TYR A 66 -20.16 14.46 3.51
CA TYR A 66 -19.34 13.78 4.51
C TYR A 66 -17.90 13.52 4.02
N SER A 67 -17.52 14.05 2.86
CA SER A 67 -16.18 13.89 2.29
C SER A 67 -15.76 15.14 1.53
N ASP A 68 -14.62 15.72 1.93
CA ASP A 68 -14.00 16.83 1.20
C ASP A 68 -13.40 16.39 -0.14
N ASN A 69 -13.14 15.10 -0.32
CA ASN A 69 -12.64 14.55 -1.59
C ASN A 69 -13.80 14.06 -2.45
N ARG A 70 -13.70 14.28 -3.77
CA ARG A 70 -14.68 13.84 -4.77
C ARG A 70 -14.02 13.00 -5.85
N VAL A 71 -14.81 12.15 -6.48
CA VAL A 71 -14.41 11.31 -7.61
C VAL A 71 -15.60 11.12 -8.54
N LEU A 72 -15.33 11.20 -9.84
CA LEU A 72 -16.27 10.82 -10.89
C LEU A 72 -16.07 9.33 -11.18
N ILE A 73 -17.16 8.57 -11.17
CA ILE A 73 -17.17 7.14 -11.51
C ILE A 73 -18.02 6.97 -12.76
N ASP A 74 -17.46 6.34 -13.79
CA ASP A 74 -18.21 5.87 -14.96
C ASP A 74 -18.65 4.43 -14.73
N HIS A 75 -19.95 4.24 -14.50
CA HIS A 75 -20.54 2.93 -14.26
C HIS A 75 -20.60 2.04 -15.51
N CYS A 76 -20.44 2.63 -16.70
CA CYS A 76 -20.50 1.94 -17.98
C CYS A 76 -19.14 1.39 -18.40
N ASN A 77 -18.03 2.06 -18.07
CA ASN A 77 -16.68 1.70 -18.54
C ASN A 77 -15.60 1.52 -17.45
N GLU A 78 -15.99 1.40 -16.17
CA GLU A 78 -15.06 1.23 -15.03
C GLU A 78 -14.01 2.35 -14.89
N GLY A 79 -14.34 3.57 -15.37
CA GLY A 79 -13.48 4.74 -15.26
C GLY A 79 -13.60 5.45 -13.91
N GLU A 80 -12.49 6.00 -13.41
CA GLU A 80 -12.45 6.81 -12.18
C GLU A 80 -11.56 8.03 -12.37
N TRP A 81 -12.06 9.22 -12.01
CA TRP A 81 -11.30 10.47 -12.11
C TRP A 81 -11.40 11.26 -10.82
N PHE A 82 -10.24 11.54 -10.22
CA PHE A 82 -10.11 12.23 -8.94
C PHE A 82 -10.10 13.76 -9.07
N SER A 83 -10.19 14.28 -10.29
CA SER A 83 -10.42 15.69 -10.56
C SER A 83 -11.21 15.89 -11.87
N PRO A 84 -11.93 17.02 -12.03
CA PRO A 84 -12.61 17.32 -13.29
C PRO A 84 -11.65 17.49 -14.46
N LYS A 85 -10.41 17.93 -14.15
CA LYS A 85 -9.35 18.09 -15.13
C LYS A 85 -8.87 16.75 -15.69
N ASP A 86 -8.71 15.73 -14.84
CA ASP A 86 -8.28 14.41 -15.30
C ASP A 86 -9.29 13.83 -16.30
N TYR A 87 -10.59 13.95 -15.99
CA TYR A 87 -11.65 13.55 -16.92
C TYR A 87 -11.57 14.35 -18.22
N TRP A 88 -11.51 15.68 -18.14
CA TRP A 88 -11.42 16.56 -19.31
C TRP A 88 -10.25 16.23 -20.23
N ASP A 89 -9.07 15.94 -19.67
CA ASP A 89 -7.85 15.69 -20.43
C ASP A 89 -7.91 14.38 -21.24
N GLU A 90 -8.74 13.43 -20.82
CA GLU A 90 -8.96 12.15 -21.51
C GLU A 90 -10.08 12.19 -22.56
N GLN A 91 -10.95 13.20 -22.51
CA GLN A 91 -12.06 13.35 -23.46
C GLN A 91 -11.60 13.83 -24.85
N ASP A 92 -12.33 13.41 -25.88
CA ASP A 92 -12.14 13.90 -27.24
C ASP A 92 -12.73 15.31 -27.47
N GLU A 93 -12.57 15.85 -28.69
CA GLU A 93 -13.04 17.20 -29.01
C GLU A 93 -14.57 17.33 -28.94
N ASP A 94 -15.31 16.29 -29.34
CA ASP A 94 -16.78 16.29 -29.38
C ASP A 94 -17.37 16.19 -27.96
N GLU A 95 -16.76 15.35 -27.11
CA GLU A 95 -17.08 15.22 -25.69
C GLU A 95 -16.78 16.51 -24.94
N ARG A 96 -15.61 17.12 -25.17
CA ARG A 96 -15.25 18.44 -24.61
C ARG A 96 -16.19 19.55 -25.07
N ALA A 97 -16.63 19.52 -26.33
CA ALA A 97 -17.61 20.47 -26.84
C ALA A 97 -18.97 20.30 -26.14
N SER A 98 -19.36 19.05 -25.87
CA SER A 98 -20.58 18.71 -25.14
C SER A 98 -20.53 19.19 -23.68
N LEU A 99 -19.41 18.98 -22.99
CA LEU A 99 -19.19 19.51 -21.63
C LEU A 99 -19.22 21.04 -21.60
N ASN A 100 -18.57 21.69 -22.56
CA ASN A 100 -18.62 23.15 -22.68
C ASN A 100 -20.05 23.66 -22.91
N LYS A 101 -20.85 22.96 -23.72
CA LYS A 101 -22.25 23.31 -23.95
C LYS A 101 -23.09 23.14 -22.68
N ALA A 102 -22.90 22.04 -21.95
CA ALA A 102 -23.58 21.81 -20.67
C ALA A 102 -23.21 22.89 -19.64
N MET A 103 -21.92 23.22 -19.52
CA MET A 103 -21.45 24.30 -18.63
C MET A 103 -21.99 25.68 -19.05
N GLN A 104 -22.05 25.95 -20.35
CA GLN A 104 -22.59 27.21 -20.86
C GLN A 104 -24.07 27.38 -20.51
N VAL A 105 -24.83 26.28 -20.43
CA VAL A 105 -26.24 26.30 -19.98
C VAL A 105 -26.34 26.52 -18.46
N TRP A 106 -25.44 25.93 -17.68
CA TRP A 106 -25.43 26.01 -16.22
C TRP A 106 -24.91 27.37 -15.69
N SER A 107 -23.67 27.73 -16.01
CA SER A 107 -22.96 28.88 -15.43
C SER A 107 -22.58 29.95 -16.47
N GLY A 108 -22.90 29.74 -17.75
CA GLY A 108 -22.64 30.71 -18.80
C GLY A 108 -21.16 30.81 -19.22
N CYS A 109 -20.32 29.86 -18.82
CA CYS A 109 -18.92 29.80 -19.23
C CYS A 109 -18.49 28.41 -19.74
N GLN A 110 -17.23 28.29 -20.16
CA GLN A 110 -16.64 27.01 -20.59
C GLN A 110 -16.32 26.13 -19.38
N PHE A 111 -16.37 24.81 -19.56
CA PHE A 111 -16.20 23.84 -18.47
C PHE A 111 -14.96 24.11 -17.60
N MET A 112 -13.78 24.20 -18.22
CA MET A 112 -12.51 24.46 -17.51
C MET A 112 -12.33 25.91 -17.02
N LYS A 113 -13.30 26.80 -17.25
CA LYS A 113 -13.32 28.18 -16.73
C LYS A 113 -14.32 28.37 -15.58
N ALA A 114 -15.20 27.40 -15.34
CA ALA A 114 -16.11 27.40 -14.22
C ALA A 114 -15.39 27.12 -12.90
N ASP A 115 -16.07 27.38 -11.79
CA ASP A 115 -15.57 26.92 -10.50
C ASP A 115 -15.64 25.39 -10.39
N GLU A 116 -14.87 24.83 -9.46
CA GLU A 116 -14.77 23.38 -9.31
C GLU A 116 -16.11 22.75 -8.89
N SER A 117 -16.92 23.46 -8.12
CA SER A 117 -18.21 22.94 -7.67
C SER A 117 -19.18 22.78 -8.84
N ASP A 118 -19.24 23.76 -9.73
CA ASP A 118 -19.99 23.73 -10.97
C ASP A 118 -19.48 22.64 -11.91
N GLN A 119 -18.16 22.45 -12.00
CA GLN A 119 -17.57 21.36 -12.78
C GLN A 119 -18.05 20.00 -12.27
N TRP A 120 -17.95 19.76 -10.97
CA TRP A 120 -18.45 18.53 -10.34
C TRP A 120 -19.96 18.34 -10.55
N TYR A 121 -20.75 19.42 -10.45
CA TYR A 121 -22.19 19.35 -10.71
C TYR A 121 -22.47 18.88 -12.14
N VAL A 122 -21.88 19.54 -13.15
CA VAL A 122 -22.09 19.18 -14.57
C VAL A 122 -21.64 17.75 -14.86
N LEU A 123 -20.53 17.29 -14.26
CA LEU A 123 -20.07 15.91 -14.41
C LEU A 123 -21.03 14.89 -13.76
N GLY A 124 -21.66 15.25 -12.63
CA GLY A 124 -22.65 14.40 -11.96
C GLY A 124 -23.95 14.23 -12.74
N GLU A 125 -24.26 15.15 -13.67
CA GLU A 125 -25.45 15.09 -14.52
C GLU A 125 -25.21 14.28 -15.81
N LEU A 126 -23.98 13.81 -16.07
CA LEU A 126 -23.69 12.97 -17.23
C LEU A 126 -24.33 11.60 -17.07
N GLU A 127 -24.98 11.13 -18.12
CA GLU A 127 -25.58 9.79 -18.12
C GLU A 127 -24.50 8.72 -17.91
N GLY A 128 -24.78 7.75 -17.03
CA GLY A 128 -23.86 6.67 -16.68
C GLY A 128 -22.74 7.06 -15.70
N HIS A 129 -22.67 8.33 -15.28
CA HIS A 129 -21.66 8.80 -14.34
C HIS A 129 -22.28 9.08 -12.96
N ALA A 130 -21.45 9.01 -11.92
CA ALA A 130 -21.79 9.49 -10.59
C ALA A 130 -20.62 10.22 -9.95
N VAL A 131 -20.90 11.35 -9.33
CA VAL A 131 -19.96 12.04 -8.45
C VAL A 131 -20.22 11.58 -7.02
N THR A 132 -19.21 11.00 -6.39
CA THR A 132 -19.29 10.57 -4.99
C THR A 132 -18.08 11.05 -4.20
N GLY A 133 -18.21 11.07 -2.88
CA GLY A 133 -17.10 11.23 -1.97
C GLY A 133 -16.26 9.95 -1.88
N TRP A 134 -14.98 10.11 -1.53
CA TRP A 134 -14.07 8.99 -1.30
C TRP A 134 -13.12 9.23 -0.14
N CYS A 135 -12.66 8.13 0.47
CA CYS A 135 -11.59 8.18 1.46
C CYS A 135 -10.54 7.10 1.18
N GLU A 136 -9.32 7.38 1.59
CA GLU A 136 -8.21 6.43 1.55
C GLU A 136 -8.02 5.79 2.91
N ASN A 137 -7.88 4.46 2.91
CA ASN A 137 -7.49 3.70 4.09
C ASN A 137 -6.33 2.75 3.77
N TRP A 138 -5.56 2.43 4.80
CA TRP A 138 -4.51 1.42 4.74
C TRP A 138 -4.96 0.19 5.52
N GLU A 139 -5.23 -0.89 4.79
CA GLU A 139 -5.71 -2.14 5.38
C GLU A 139 -4.55 -3.03 5.82
N TYR A 140 -4.71 -3.68 6.98
CA TYR A 140 -3.79 -4.71 7.45
C TYR A 140 -3.82 -5.93 6.52
N ILE A 141 -2.64 -6.39 6.08
CA ILE A 141 -2.51 -7.61 5.25
C ILE A 141 -1.78 -8.72 6.01
N ASN A 142 -0.63 -8.42 6.59
CA ASN A 142 0.20 -9.39 7.29
C ASN A 142 1.16 -8.69 8.27
N ALA A 143 1.79 -9.43 9.16
CA ALA A 143 2.79 -8.93 10.10
C ALA A 143 4.03 -9.83 10.11
N HIS A 144 5.20 -9.20 10.18
CA HIS A 144 6.49 -9.86 10.12
C HIS A 144 7.39 -9.42 11.27
N PHE A 145 8.23 -10.34 11.75
CA PHE A 145 9.23 -10.07 12.78
C PHE A 145 10.35 -9.11 12.33
N THR A 146 10.61 -9.01 11.04
CA THR A 146 11.74 -8.25 10.47
C THR A 146 11.29 -7.43 9.27
N LYS A 147 11.88 -6.25 9.08
CA LYS A 147 11.60 -5.35 7.95
C LYS A 147 11.82 -6.04 6.60
N ASP A 148 12.95 -6.71 6.46
CA ASP A 148 13.33 -7.42 5.22
C ASP A 148 12.29 -8.46 4.79
N ALA A 149 11.66 -9.16 5.74
CA ALA A 149 10.61 -10.13 5.46
C ALA A 149 9.31 -9.46 5.00
N ALA A 150 8.94 -8.32 5.60
CA ALA A 150 7.80 -7.53 5.15
C ALA A 150 8.02 -6.96 3.73
N GLU A 151 9.21 -6.43 3.45
CA GLU A 151 9.55 -5.94 2.12
C GLU A 151 9.64 -7.08 1.09
N ALA A 152 10.15 -8.25 1.47
CA ALA A 152 10.16 -9.44 0.62
C ALA A 152 8.74 -9.89 0.28
N PHE A 153 7.80 -9.81 1.23
CA PHE A 153 6.38 -10.04 0.97
C PHE A 153 5.86 -9.05 -0.08
N ILE A 154 6.10 -7.74 0.10
CA ILE A 154 5.66 -6.72 -0.87
C ILE A 154 6.25 -6.98 -2.26
N ARG A 155 7.56 -7.26 -2.37
CA ARG A 155 8.20 -7.56 -3.67
C ARG A 155 7.52 -8.72 -4.39
N ARG A 156 7.14 -9.77 -3.65
CA ARG A 156 6.45 -10.95 -4.19
C ARG A 156 4.99 -10.67 -4.53
N LYS A 157 4.29 -9.87 -3.72
CA LYS A 157 2.82 -9.77 -3.74
C LYS A 157 2.25 -8.46 -4.26
N LYS A 158 3.05 -7.44 -4.52
CA LYS A 158 2.58 -6.13 -5.00
C LYS A 158 1.66 -6.17 -6.22
N HIS A 159 1.79 -7.18 -7.09
CA HIS A 159 0.92 -7.35 -8.25
C HIS A 159 -0.54 -7.65 -7.88
N ASP A 160 -0.78 -8.26 -6.71
CA ASP A 160 -2.13 -8.52 -6.17
C ASP A 160 -2.76 -7.23 -5.59
N TYR A 161 -1.98 -6.16 -5.40
CA TYR A 161 -2.38 -4.92 -4.71
C TYR A 161 -2.05 -3.69 -5.56
N GLY A 162 -2.79 -3.51 -6.67
CA GLY A 162 -2.51 -2.48 -7.68
C GLY A 162 -2.50 -1.03 -7.20
N LYS A 163 -3.19 -0.71 -6.09
CA LYS A 163 -3.21 0.64 -5.49
C LYS A 163 -1.98 0.94 -4.61
N GLY A 164 -1.14 -0.07 -4.36
CA GLY A 164 0.10 0.07 -3.62
C GLY A 164 0.10 -0.63 -2.27
N MET A 165 1.31 -0.88 -1.78
CA MET A 165 1.58 -1.51 -0.50
C MET A 165 2.68 -0.75 0.24
N ARG A 166 2.68 -0.83 1.56
CA ARG A 166 3.73 -0.25 2.41
C ARG A 166 4.06 -1.14 3.60
N VAL A 167 5.24 -0.93 4.17
CA VAL A 167 5.57 -1.41 5.51
C VAL A 167 5.22 -0.29 6.50
N TYR A 168 4.41 -0.62 7.50
CA TYR A 168 4.08 0.22 8.64
C TYR A 168 4.66 -0.44 9.90
N VAL A 169 5.42 0.31 10.68
CA VAL A 169 6.00 -0.22 11.93
C VAL A 169 5.06 0.11 13.07
N GLU A 170 4.62 -0.93 13.78
CA GLU A 170 3.80 -0.81 14.98
C GLU A 170 4.62 -1.22 16.22
N SER A 171 4.29 -0.62 17.37
CA SER A 171 4.93 -0.98 18.63
C SER A 171 4.15 -2.09 19.34
N GLN A 172 4.80 -3.23 19.52
CA GLN A 172 4.29 -4.35 20.30
C GLN A 172 4.53 -4.20 21.80
N TYR A 173 4.77 -3.01 22.33
CA TYR A 173 5.13 -2.80 23.74
C TYR A 173 4.16 -3.49 24.73
N TYR A 174 2.86 -3.45 24.45
CA TYR A 174 1.83 -4.11 25.28
C TYR A 174 1.54 -5.57 24.90
N ALA A 175 2.11 -6.08 23.81
CA ALA A 175 1.95 -7.48 23.41
C ALA A 175 3.03 -8.33 24.10
N TRP A 176 2.82 -8.60 25.39
CA TRP A 176 3.81 -9.25 26.25
C TRP A 176 4.28 -10.61 25.75
N GLU A 177 3.39 -11.44 25.18
CA GLU A 177 3.75 -12.75 24.62
C GLU A 177 4.71 -12.63 23.44
N PHE A 178 4.47 -11.66 22.54
CA PHE A 178 5.36 -11.39 21.41
C PHE A 178 6.75 -10.95 21.87
N ASN A 179 6.80 -10.01 22.83
CA ASN A 179 8.08 -9.53 23.36
C ASN A 179 8.82 -10.65 24.10
N ALA A 180 8.15 -11.46 24.91
CA ALA A 180 8.79 -12.58 25.61
C ALA A 180 9.42 -13.60 24.63
N ILE A 181 8.71 -13.99 23.57
CA ILE A 181 9.25 -14.90 22.55
C ILE A 181 10.43 -14.24 21.81
N LYS A 182 10.28 -12.97 21.43
CA LYS A 182 11.31 -12.23 20.71
C LYS A 182 12.58 -12.05 21.55
N GLU A 183 12.44 -11.70 22.83
CA GLU A 183 13.55 -11.56 23.77
C GLU A 183 14.26 -12.89 23.97
N ALA A 184 13.52 -13.99 24.15
CA ALA A 184 14.11 -15.33 24.26
C ALA A 184 14.89 -15.74 23.00
N ILE A 185 14.45 -15.33 21.80
CA ILE A 185 15.22 -15.55 20.57
C ILE A 185 16.51 -14.71 20.57
N LEU A 186 16.43 -13.45 21.01
CA LEU A 186 17.55 -12.50 20.98
C LEU A 186 18.61 -12.77 22.05
N ASP A 187 18.24 -13.27 23.22
CA ASP A 187 19.17 -13.64 24.29
C ASP A 187 19.71 -15.08 24.16
N GLY A 188 19.13 -15.88 23.27
CA GLY A 188 19.54 -17.25 22.99
C GLY A 188 18.89 -18.31 23.88
N THR A 189 17.89 -17.95 24.70
CA THR A 189 17.06 -18.90 25.45
C THR A 189 16.24 -19.78 24.51
N LEU A 190 15.71 -19.22 23.42
CA LEU A 190 15.00 -19.92 22.35
C LEU A 190 15.94 -20.07 21.15
N THR A 191 16.27 -21.32 20.80
CA THR A 191 17.17 -21.65 19.71
C THR A 191 16.56 -22.69 18.77
N TYR A 192 17.07 -22.74 17.54
CA TYR A 192 16.73 -23.80 16.60
C TYR A 192 17.40 -25.11 16.99
N THR A 193 16.60 -26.15 17.22
CA THR A 193 17.05 -27.54 17.36
C THR A 193 16.59 -28.32 16.14
N PRO A 194 17.50 -28.90 15.34
CA PRO A 194 17.11 -29.75 14.21
C PRO A 194 16.22 -30.89 14.68
N LYS A 195 15.17 -31.21 13.91
CA LYS A 195 14.43 -32.45 14.14
C LYS A 195 15.38 -33.62 13.87
N GLU A 196 15.47 -34.55 14.81
CA GLU A 196 16.10 -35.84 14.54
C GLU A 196 15.35 -36.49 13.37
N ALA A 197 16.09 -36.99 12.38
CA ALA A 197 15.51 -37.73 11.28
C ALA A 197 14.81 -38.98 11.87
N ALA A 198 13.52 -39.13 11.58
CA ALA A 198 12.74 -40.30 11.99
C ALA A 198 13.20 -41.58 11.30
#